data_AF-A0AAW2U2P8-F1
#
_entry.id   AF-A0AAW2U2P8-F1
#
_cell.length_a   1.000
_cell.length_b   1.000
_cell.length_c   1.000
_cell.angle_alpha   90.00
_cell.angle_beta   90.00
_cell.angle_gamma   90.00
#
_symmetry.space_group_name_H-M   'P 1'
#
loop_
_entity.id
_entity.type
_entity.pdbx_description
1 polymer ?
#
loop_
_entity_poly.entity_id
_entity_poly.type
_entity_poly.pdbx_seq_one_letter_code
_entity_poly.pdbx_strand_id
1 'polypeptide(L)'
;MRTNSTGLKEQDVLQNMIRDKGVIGELGLNVRFLNTLYFSGFCKDSRDAGVVATVHANCCRSIRAKVADLKRVLRDWKRYKNEESVEFDGPRDSTRNFSWSKHIACINSWHKRF
;
A
#
# COMPACT_ATOMS: atom_id res chain seq x y z
N MET A 1 17.82 11.60 -20.59
CA MET A 1 19.13 11.23 -20.02
C MET A 1 18.97 9.90 -19.29
N ARG A 2 19.55 8.80 -19.81
CA ARG A 2 19.53 7.50 -19.12
C ARG A 2 20.79 7.42 -18.25
N THR A 3 20.64 7.55 -16.94
CA THR A 3 21.74 7.32 -16.01
C THR A 3 22.02 5.83 -15.91
N ASN A 4 23.29 5.43 -16.04
CA ASN A 4 23.71 4.04 -15.86
C ASN A 4 23.39 3.60 -14.42
N SER A 5 22.38 2.75 -14.27
CA SER A 5 21.86 2.29 -12.96
C SER A 5 22.27 0.84 -12.66
N THR A 6 23.27 0.33 -13.38
CA THR A 6 23.76 -1.05 -13.22
C THR A 6 24.29 -1.25 -11.81
N GLY A 7 23.82 -2.28 -11.11
CA GLY A 7 24.23 -2.60 -9.73
C GLY A 7 23.50 -1.81 -8.64
N LEU A 8 22.58 -0.90 -8.99
CA LEU A 8 21.75 -0.17 -8.01
C LEU A 8 20.37 -0.81 -7.89
N LYS A 9 19.86 -0.97 -6.66
CA LYS A 9 18.44 -1.32 -6.44
C LYS A 9 17.54 -0.10 -6.61
N GLU A 10 16.24 -0.34 -6.80
CA GLU A 10 15.24 0.70 -7.05
C GLU A 10 15.27 1.85 -6.02
N GLN A 11 15.48 1.53 -4.73
CA GLN A 11 15.55 2.53 -3.68
C GLN A 11 16.81 3.40 -3.74
N ASP A 12 17.93 2.88 -4.27
CA ASP A 12 19.16 3.65 -4.46
C ASP A 12 19.00 4.58 -5.66
N VAL A 13 18.39 4.07 -6.73
CA VAL A 13 18.03 4.85 -7.93
C VAL A 13 17.08 5.99 -7.56
N LEU A 14 16.03 5.72 -6.78
CA LEU A 14 15.09 6.74 -6.28
C LEU A 14 15.80 7.80 -5.42
N GLN A 15 16.69 7.39 -4.50
CA GLN A 15 17.45 8.33 -3.69
C GLN A 15 18.35 9.23 -4.53
N ASN A 16 19.02 8.67 -5.54
CA ASN A 16 19.86 9.45 -6.45
C ASN A 16 19.05 10.47 -7.27
N MET A 17 17.78 10.17 -7.59
CA MET A 17 16.89 11.13 -8.24
C MET A 17 16.46 12.29 -7.32
N ILE A 18 16.37 12.05 -6.01
CA ILE A 18 15.87 13.03 -5.01
C ILE A 18 16.96 14.00 -4.53
N ARG A 19 18.23 13.57 -4.45
CA ARG A 19 19.33 14.40 -3.94
C ARG A 19 19.48 15.72 -4.70
N ASP A 20 19.97 16.77 -4.04
CA ASP A 20 20.08 18.13 -4.62
C ASP A 20 20.90 18.11 -5.92
N LYS A 21 20.25 18.55 -7.03
CA LYS A 21 20.67 18.42 -8.46
C LYS A 21 20.38 17.07 -9.14
N GLY A 22 19.58 16.22 -8.53
CA GLY A 22 18.96 15.08 -9.21
C GLY A 22 17.80 15.51 -10.10
N VAL A 23 17.30 14.58 -10.92
CA VAL A 23 16.23 14.83 -11.91
C VAL A 23 14.97 15.46 -11.31
N ILE A 24 14.65 15.18 -10.04
CA ILE A 24 13.49 15.78 -9.36
C ILE A 24 13.67 17.30 -9.19
N GLY A 25 14.86 17.73 -8.79
CA GLY A 25 15.19 19.15 -8.67
C GLY A 25 15.29 19.84 -10.04
N GLU A 26 15.88 19.17 -11.04
CA GLU A 26 15.97 19.68 -12.41
C GLU A 26 14.59 19.91 -13.05
N LEU A 27 13.62 19.04 -12.75
CA LEU A 27 12.24 19.16 -13.22
C LEU A 27 11.39 20.11 -12.37
N GLY A 28 11.92 20.69 -11.30
CA GLY A 28 11.18 21.57 -10.39
C GLY A 28 10.05 20.84 -9.63
N LEU A 29 10.17 19.53 -9.43
CA LEU A 29 9.17 18.72 -8.75
C LEU A 29 9.32 18.82 -7.22
N ASN A 30 8.20 18.93 -6.51
CA ASN A 30 8.18 18.81 -5.06
C ASN A 30 7.83 17.37 -4.67
N VAL A 31 8.71 16.74 -3.89
CA VAL A 31 8.55 15.35 -3.45
C VAL A 31 8.62 15.24 -1.94
N ARG A 32 7.84 14.31 -1.39
CA ARG A 32 7.84 14.00 0.04
C ARG A 32 7.68 12.50 0.24
N PHE A 33 8.33 11.97 1.27
CA PHE A 33 8.04 10.62 1.74
C PHE A 33 6.70 10.61 2.48
N LEU A 34 5.91 9.56 2.22
CA LEU A 34 4.62 9.35 2.86
C LEU A 34 4.80 8.40 4.06
N ASN A 35 4.16 8.73 5.18
CA ASN A 35 4.26 7.90 6.38
C ASN A 35 3.46 6.61 6.20
N THR A 36 4.15 5.47 6.27
CA THR A 36 3.57 4.13 6.05
C THR A 36 2.48 3.74 7.06
N LEU A 37 2.28 4.51 8.13
CA LEU A 37 1.12 4.36 9.00
C LEU A 37 -0.20 4.55 8.24
N TYR A 38 -0.28 5.57 7.37
CA TYR A 38 -1.50 5.93 6.62
C TYR A 38 -1.61 5.19 5.28
N PHE A 39 -0.56 4.46 4.88
CA PHE A 39 -0.46 3.80 3.57
C PHE A 39 -0.18 2.31 3.76
N SER A 40 -1.17 1.48 3.44
CA SER A 40 -1.04 0.01 3.43
C SER A 40 -0.68 -0.50 2.03
N GLY A 41 -0.16 -1.71 1.94
CA GLY A 41 0.08 -2.37 0.66
C GLY A 41 0.00 -3.89 0.74
N PHE A 42 -0.23 -4.57 -0.39
CA PHE A 42 -0.48 -6.00 -0.39
C PHE A 42 0.71 -6.86 0.04
N CYS A 43 1.95 -6.38 -0.14
CA CYS A 43 3.14 -7.04 0.39
C CYS A 43 3.54 -6.56 1.79
N LYS A 44 2.89 -5.51 2.31
CA LYS A 44 3.14 -4.98 3.65
C LYS A 44 1.90 -4.24 4.14
N ASP A 45 1.02 -4.97 4.81
CA ASP A 45 -0.16 -4.36 5.41
C ASP A 45 0.25 -3.39 6.53
N SER A 46 -0.48 -2.28 6.65
CA SER A 46 -0.32 -1.36 7.78
C SER A 46 -0.73 -2.06 9.09
N ARG A 47 -0.12 -1.62 10.20
CA ARG A 47 -0.36 -2.18 11.53
C ARG A 47 -1.70 -1.76 12.13
N ASP A 48 -2.23 -0.62 11.71
CA ASP A 48 -3.48 -0.07 12.20
C ASP A 48 -4.34 0.36 11.02
N ALA A 49 -5.41 -0.40 10.76
CA ALA A 49 -6.31 -0.10 9.66
C ALA A 49 -7.23 1.10 9.94
N GLY A 50 -7.44 1.48 11.20
CA GLY A 50 -8.30 2.61 11.57
C GLY A 50 -7.77 3.95 11.03
N VAL A 51 -6.46 4.05 10.82
CA VAL A 51 -5.79 5.24 10.28
C VAL A 51 -5.35 5.10 8.83
N VAL A 52 -5.57 3.96 8.18
CA VAL A 52 -5.18 3.78 6.76
C VAL A 52 -6.07 4.63 5.86
N ALA A 53 -5.45 5.54 5.11
CA ALA A 53 -6.11 6.38 4.12
C ALA A 53 -6.00 5.82 2.70
N THR A 54 -4.98 5.00 2.42
CA THR A 54 -4.72 4.49 1.07
C THR A 54 -4.14 3.08 1.12
N VAL A 55 -4.61 2.20 0.23
CA VAL A 55 -4.10 0.83 0.08
C VAL A 55 -3.58 0.62 -1.35
N HIS A 56 -2.32 0.22 -1.48
CA HIS A 56 -1.71 -0.07 -2.76
C HIS A 56 -1.71 -1.57 -3.07
N ALA A 57 -2.11 -1.93 -4.29
CA ALA A 57 -1.88 -3.27 -4.84
C ALA A 57 -0.44 -3.43 -5.33
N ASN A 58 0.52 -3.03 -4.50
CA ASN A 58 1.95 -3.16 -4.76
C ASN A 58 2.35 -4.64 -4.71
N CYS A 59 3.42 -5.00 -5.41
CA CYS A 59 3.90 -6.38 -5.46
C CYS A 59 2.95 -7.41 -6.10
N CYS A 60 2.02 -7.01 -6.97
CA CYS A 60 1.20 -7.94 -7.78
C CYS A 60 1.55 -7.88 -9.26
N ARG A 61 1.62 -9.04 -9.91
CA ARG A 61 2.08 -9.16 -11.30
C ARG A 61 1.03 -8.77 -12.35
N SER A 62 -0.25 -9.07 -12.13
CA SER A 62 -1.30 -8.83 -13.13
C SER A 62 -2.37 -7.83 -12.67
N ILE A 63 -2.91 -7.05 -13.61
CA ILE A 63 -4.02 -6.11 -13.36
C ILE A 63 -5.24 -6.84 -12.80
N ARG A 64 -5.55 -8.02 -13.35
CA ARG A 64 -6.67 -8.85 -12.88
C ARG A 64 -6.53 -9.22 -11.40
N ALA A 65 -5.34 -9.60 -10.95
CA ALA A 65 -5.08 -9.89 -9.55
C ALA A 65 -5.20 -8.64 -8.66
N LYS A 66 -4.64 -7.50 -9.11
CA LYS A 66 -4.76 -6.21 -8.41
C LYS A 66 -6.22 -5.83 -8.16
N VAL A 67 -7.04 -5.85 -9.22
CA VAL A 67 -8.47 -5.48 -9.13
C VAL A 67 -9.25 -6.44 -8.23
N ALA A 68 -8.97 -7.74 -8.30
CA ALA A 68 -9.66 -8.74 -7.49
C ALA A 68 -9.46 -8.52 -5.98
N ASP A 69 -8.22 -8.31 -5.55
CA ASP A 69 -7.91 -8.09 -4.13
C ASP A 69 -8.24 -6.66 -3.68
N LEU A 70 -8.15 -5.63 -4.54
CA LEU A 70 -8.62 -4.27 -4.20
C LEU A 70 -10.14 -4.25 -3.91
N LYS A 71 -10.93 -5.02 -4.69
CA LYS A 71 -12.36 -5.19 -4.39
C LYS A 71 -12.58 -5.85 -3.02
N ARG A 72 -11.68 -6.72 -2.57
CA ARG A 72 -11.75 -7.39 -1.27
C ARG A 72 -11.39 -6.43 -0.13
N VAL A 73 -10.32 -5.67 -0.28
CA VAL A 73 -9.95 -4.56 0.62
C VAL A 73 -11.13 -3.60 0.82
N LEU A 74 -11.80 -3.19 -0.28
CA LEU A 74 -12.97 -2.32 -0.19
C LEU A 74 -14.12 -2.95 0.61
N ARG A 75 -14.35 -4.26 0.49
CA ARG A 75 -15.38 -4.96 1.28
C ARG A 75 -15.02 -5.02 2.76
N ASP A 76 -13.77 -5.33 3.07
CA ASP A 76 -13.29 -5.37 4.46
C ASP A 76 -13.40 -3.99 5.12
N TRP A 77 -13.01 -2.94 4.40
CA TRP A 77 -13.16 -1.56 4.87
C TRP A 77 -14.61 -1.18 5.15
N LYS A 78 -15.54 -1.52 4.24
CA LYS A 78 -16.98 -1.27 4.45
C LYS A 78 -17.50 -2.01 5.68
N ARG A 79 -17.10 -3.27 5.88
CA ARG A 79 -17.48 -4.06 7.07
C ARG A 79 -16.97 -3.38 8.34
N TYR A 80 -15.70 -3.00 8.38
CA TYR A 80 -15.10 -2.30 9.51
C TYR A 80 -15.82 -1.00 9.86
N LYS A 81 -16.10 -0.15 8.86
CA LYS A 81 -16.82 1.12 9.09
C LYS A 81 -18.26 0.91 9.54
N ASN A 82 -18.94 -0.12 9.04
CA ASN A 82 -20.30 -0.46 9.50
C ASN A 82 -20.28 -0.91 10.96
N GLU A 83 -19.32 -1.76 11.35
CA GLU A 83 -19.14 -2.21 12.74
C GLU A 83 -18.74 -1.06 13.67
N GLU A 84 -17.99 -0.06 13.18
CA GLU A 84 -17.66 1.17 13.90
C GLU A 84 -18.88 2.08 14.12
N SER A 85 -19.80 2.12 13.16
CA SER A 85 -21.01 2.96 13.20
C SER A 85 -22.14 2.42 14.08
N VAL A 86 -22.02 1.20 14.61
CA VAL A 86 -22.96 0.70 15.63
C VAL A 86 -22.63 1.37 16.95
N GLU A 87 -23.46 2.32 17.37
CA GLU A 87 -23.44 2.91 18.71
C GLU A 87 -23.55 1.79 19.75
N PHE A 88 -22.45 1.49 20.43
CA PHE A 88 -22.41 0.54 21.53
C PHE A 88 -22.37 1.35 22.82
N ASP A 89 -23.47 1.34 23.57
CA ASP A 89 -23.68 2.03 24.85
C ASP A 89 -22.84 1.46 26.02
N GLY A 90 -21.81 0.68 25.72
CA GLY A 90 -20.96 -0.01 26.69
C GLY A 90 -19.47 0.34 26.56
N PRO A 91 -18.63 -0.03 27.54
CA PRO A 91 -17.20 0.25 27.51
C PRO A 91 -16.59 -0.37 26.24
N ARG A 92 -15.97 0.47 25.41
CA ARG A 92 -15.22 0.02 24.23
C ARG A 92 -14.01 -0.76 24.72
N ASP A 93 -14.08 -2.08 24.67
CA ASP A 93 -12.86 -2.88 24.63
C ASP A 93 -12.18 -2.56 23.29
N SER A 94 -11.17 -1.69 23.35
CA SER A 94 -10.48 -1.05 22.22
C SER A 94 -9.70 -2.03 21.32
N THR A 95 -9.82 -3.33 21.54
CA THR A 95 -9.19 -4.38 20.75
C THR A 95 -10.16 -5.00 19.74
N ARG A 96 -10.79 -4.17 18.88
CA ARG A 96 -11.39 -4.72 17.66
C ARG A 96 -10.26 -5.13 16.72
N ASN A 97 -9.95 -6.41 16.71
CA ASN A 97 -8.95 -7.03 15.85
C ASN A 97 -9.40 -7.01 14.38
N PHE A 98 -9.37 -5.84 13.75
CA PHE A 98 -9.52 -5.73 12.31
C PHE A 98 -8.25 -6.24 11.63
N SER A 99 -8.42 -7.09 10.62
CA SER A 99 -7.33 -7.54 9.76
C SER A 99 -7.83 -7.59 8.33
N TRP A 100 -6.96 -7.16 7.41
CA TRP A 100 -7.22 -7.28 5.98
C TRP A 100 -7.34 -8.76 5.60
N SER A 101 -8.31 -9.09 4.73
CA SER A 101 -8.30 -10.40 4.10
C SER A 101 -6.99 -10.59 3.32
N LYS A 102 -6.44 -11.80 3.35
CA LYS A 102 -5.22 -12.13 2.60
C LYS A 102 -5.39 -11.80 1.10
N HIS A 103 -4.35 -11.18 0.52
CA HIS A 103 -4.24 -10.81 -0.89
C HIS A 103 -3.90 -12.02 -1.78
N ILE A 104 -4.75 -13.05 -1.75
CA ILE A 104 -4.48 -14.36 -2.39
C ILE A 104 -4.35 -14.25 -3.91
N ALA A 105 -5.14 -13.40 -4.57
CA ALA A 105 -5.04 -13.26 -6.02
C ALA A 105 -3.69 -12.65 -6.42
N CYS A 106 -3.20 -11.69 -5.64
CA CYS A 106 -1.89 -11.07 -5.78
C CYS A 106 -0.77 -12.09 -5.57
N ILE A 107 -0.80 -12.86 -4.48
CA ILE A 107 0.18 -13.93 -4.20
C ILE A 107 0.23 -14.92 -5.37
N ASN A 108 -0.94 -15.41 -5.80
CA ASN A 108 -1.04 -16.39 -6.89
C ASN A 108 -0.64 -15.82 -8.26
N SER A 109 -0.64 -14.50 -8.43
CA SER A 109 -0.24 -13.87 -9.69
C SER A 109 1.24 -14.09 -10.04
N TRP A 110 2.07 -14.42 -9.05
CA TRP A 110 3.47 -14.77 -9.25
C TRP A 110 3.69 -16.23 -9.62
N HIS A 111 2.79 -17.13 -9.19
CA HIS A 111 2.91 -18.57 -9.44
C HIS A 111 2.34 -19.02 -10.80
N LYS A 112 1.49 -18.20 -11.42
CA LYS A 112 1.01 -18.46 -12.77
C LYS A 112 2.13 -18.13 -13.77
N ARG A 113 2.85 -19.15 -14.22
CA ARG A 113 3.65 -19.06 -15.45
C ARG A 113 2.67 -18.82 -16.62
N PHE A 114 2.93 -17.77 -17.39
CA PHE A 114 2.32 -17.60 -18.71
C PHE A 114 3.09 -18.49 -19.67
#